data_AF-A0AA38F909-F1
#
_entry.id   AF-A0AA38F909-F1
#
_cell.length_a   1.000
_cell.length_b   1.000
_cell.length_c   1.000
_cell.angle_alpha   90.00
_cell.angle_beta   90.00
_cell.angle_gamma   90.00
#
_symmetry.space_group_name_H-M   'P 1'
#
loop_
_entity.id
_entity.type
_entity.pdbx_description
1 polymer ?
#
loop_
_entity_poly.entity_id
_entity_poly.type
_entity_poly.pdbx_seq_one_letter_code
_entity_poly.pdbx_strand_id
1 'polypeptide(L)'
;MSPWHIQCLKTPLTAVPAGDWFCPDCSITTNGDGVNLLVLGLLMGMRRPRKDRLSWVTRDYFMSHSRDSGLFDDNILEFQKKIVERSGIGEHSYFPGDILASPPRLTMKEARAEAEMVMFGALDELFEKSRVRPKDIRILV
;
A
#
# COMPACT_ATOMS: atom_id res chain seq x y z
N MET A 1 -0.25 6.95 13.99
CA MET A 1 -0.18 7.99 12.94
C MET A 1 -1.18 7.63 11.86
N SER A 2 -2.31 8.35 11.75
CA SER A 2 -3.25 8.13 10.64
C SER A 2 -2.79 8.91 9.41
N PRO A 3 -2.87 8.32 8.20
CA PRO A 3 -2.75 9.08 6.97
C PRO A 3 -3.81 10.18 6.92
N TRP A 4 -3.59 11.24 6.13
CA TRP A 4 -4.56 12.34 5.97
C TRP A 4 -5.98 11.83 5.81
N HIS A 5 -6.88 12.25 6.70
CA HIS A 5 -8.30 11.98 6.52
C HIS A 5 -8.82 12.78 5.34
N ILE A 6 -9.68 12.16 4.52
CA ILE A 6 -10.32 12.82 3.38
C ILE A 6 -11.09 14.08 3.80
N GLN A 7 -11.59 14.11 5.05
CA GLN A 7 -12.31 15.25 5.63
C GLN A 7 -11.38 16.35 6.18
N CYS A 8 -10.10 16.06 6.42
CA CYS A 8 -9.11 17.04 6.91
C CYS A 8 -8.39 17.78 5.78
N LEU A 9 -8.62 17.40 4.52
CA LEU A 9 -8.10 18.10 3.35
C LEU A 9 -8.86 19.41 3.16
N LYS A 10 -8.29 20.52 3.66
CA LYS A 10 -8.89 21.86 3.58
C LYS A 10 -9.05 22.40 2.15
N THR A 11 -8.37 21.81 1.15
CA THR A 11 -8.50 22.14 -0.28
C THR A 11 -8.14 20.94 -1.17
N PRO A 12 -8.73 20.81 -2.38
CA PRO A 12 -8.26 19.84 -3.38
C PRO A 12 -6.78 20.06 -3.65
N LEU A 13 -5.96 19.03 -3.44
CA LEU A 13 -4.53 19.12 -3.68
C LEU A 13 -4.27 19.21 -5.18
N THR A 14 -3.60 20.28 -5.61
CA THR A 14 -3.24 20.53 -7.02
C THR A 14 -2.05 19.69 -7.48
N ALA A 15 -1.31 19.13 -6.54
CA ALA A 15 -0.25 18.17 -6.75
C ALA A 15 -0.18 17.25 -5.52
N VAL A 16 0.46 16.09 -5.66
CA VAL A 16 0.63 15.15 -4.56
C VAL A 16 1.86 15.59 -3.73
N PRO A 17 1.72 16.18 -2.52
CA PRO A 17 2.83 16.57 -1.65
C PRO A 17 3.96 15.55 -1.52
N ALA A 18 5.19 16.07 -1.35
CA ALA A 18 6.36 15.27 -1.02
C ALA A 18 6.39 14.92 0.48
N GLY A 19 7.06 13.82 0.84
CA GLY A 19 7.23 13.41 2.25
C GLY A 19 6.12 12.51 2.80
N ASP A 20 6.04 12.41 4.12
CA ASP A 20 5.08 11.57 4.82
C ASP A 20 3.75 12.32 5.06
N TRP A 21 2.67 11.70 4.60
CA TRP A 21 1.34 12.29 4.55
C TRP A 21 0.56 12.04 5.84
N PHE A 22 0.96 12.72 6.90
CA PHE A 22 0.23 12.70 8.17
C PHE A 22 -0.62 13.95 8.33
N CYS A 23 -1.84 13.77 8.83
CA CYS A 23 -2.71 14.89 9.17
C CYS A 23 -2.09 15.67 10.34
N PRO A 24 -1.66 16.94 10.17
CA PRO A 24 -1.09 17.74 11.25
C PRO A 24 -2.12 18.00 12.35
N ASP A 25 -3.40 18.17 11.97
CA ASP A 25 -4.51 18.38 12.90
C ASP A 25 -4.78 17.12 13.76
N CYS A 26 -4.43 15.92 13.29
CA CYS A 26 -4.56 14.66 14.04
C CYS A 26 -3.23 14.13 14.58
N SER A 27 -2.12 14.83 14.33
CA SER A 27 -0.77 14.42 14.75
C SER A 27 -0.45 14.77 16.21
N ILE A 28 -1.38 15.40 16.93
CA ILE A 28 -1.20 15.75 18.35
C ILE A 28 -1.49 14.53 19.23
N THR A 29 -0.71 13.47 19.06
CA THR A 29 -0.31 12.62 20.19
C THR A 29 1.05 11.96 19.86
N THR A 30 2.02 12.34 20.69
CA THR A 30 3.36 11.79 20.94
C THR A 30 4.52 12.14 20.00
N ASN A 31 5.49 12.81 20.63
CA ASN A 31 6.86 13.15 20.24
C ASN A 31 7.67 12.02 19.57
N GLY A 32 8.55 12.42 18.65
CA GLY A 32 9.94 11.93 18.61
C GLY A 32 10.32 10.95 17.50
N ASP A 33 11.28 11.40 16.69
CA ASP A 33 12.36 10.63 16.03
C ASP A 33 12.12 10.07 14.61
N GLY A 34 12.71 10.80 13.65
CA GLY A 34 12.90 10.37 12.27
C GLY A 34 14.19 9.55 12.08
N VAL A 35 14.21 8.75 11.02
CA VAL A 35 15.43 8.11 10.51
C VAL A 35 15.57 8.37 9.01
N ASN A 36 16.77 8.81 8.61
CA ASN A 36 17.17 9.24 7.27
C ASN A 36 17.87 8.08 6.54
N LEU A 37 17.46 7.78 5.30
CA LEU A 37 17.89 6.60 4.53
C LEU A 37 18.40 6.95 3.11
N LEU A 38 19.09 8.08 2.99
CA LEU A 38 19.62 8.60 1.72
C LEU A 38 21.06 8.14 1.39
N VAL A 39 21.41 6.85 1.48
CA VAL A 39 22.68 6.38 0.86
C VAL A 39 22.64 4.87 0.53
N LEU A 40 21.95 4.42 -0.54
CA LEU A 40 22.32 3.13 -1.19
C LEU A 40 21.69 2.79 -2.57
N GLY A 41 21.13 3.73 -3.33
CA GLY A 41 20.26 3.37 -4.47
C GLY A 41 20.82 3.48 -5.90
N LEU A 42 22.07 3.89 -6.10
CA LEU A 42 22.52 4.40 -7.41
C LEU A 42 23.25 3.41 -8.35
N LEU A 43 23.36 2.11 -8.04
CA LEU A 43 24.17 1.20 -8.88
C LEU A 43 23.56 -0.18 -9.21
N MET A 44 22.25 -0.37 -9.06
CA MET A 44 21.61 -1.59 -9.59
C MET A 44 20.49 -1.19 -10.54
N GLY A 45 20.65 -1.54 -11.82
CA GLY A 45 19.59 -1.38 -12.82
C GLY A 45 18.28 -1.92 -12.27
N MET A 46 17.27 -1.05 -12.17
CA MET A 46 15.98 -1.33 -11.55
C MET A 46 15.23 -2.38 -12.37
N ARG A 47 15.50 -3.66 -12.14
CA ARG A 47 14.48 -4.68 -12.39
C ARG A 47 13.46 -4.54 -11.28
N ARG A 48 12.24 -4.14 -11.65
CA ARG A 48 11.09 -4.14 -10.73
C ARG A 48 10.95 -5.54 -10.15
N PRO A 49 10.78 -5.69 -8.82
CA PRO A 49 10.61 -7.01 -8.21
C PRO A 49 9.38 -7.68 -8.83
N ARG A 50 9.59 -8.90 -9.36
CA ARG A 50 8.50 -9.71 -9.92
C ARG A 50 7.62 -10.15 -8.76
N LYS A 51 6.29 -10.13 -8.98
CA LYS A 51 5.21 -10.40 -8.00
C LYS A 51 5.27 -11.78 -7.31
N ASP A 52 6.19 -12.67 -7.68
CA ASP A 52 6.17 -14.04 -7.17
C ASP A 52 6.84 -14.17 -5.80
N ARG A 53 5.98 -14.25 -4.77
CA ARG A 53 6.08 -15.17 -3.59
C ARG A 53 6.16 -14.55 -2.19
N LEU A 54 6.13 -13.23 -2.01
CA LEU A 54 6.21 -12.60 -0.67
C LEU A 54 4.92 -11.93 -0.15
N SER A 55 3.82 -11.97 -0.90
CA SER A 55 2.60 -11.21 -0.58
C SER A 55 1.30 -12.00 -0.69
N TRP A 56 1.42 -13.32 -0.80
CA TRP A 56 0.28 -14.23 -0.80
C TRP A 56 -0.08 -14.57 0.64
N VAL A 57 -1.24 -14.12 1.08
CA VAL A 57 -1.68 -14.12 2.48
C VAL A 57 -2.85 -15.06 2.66
N THR A 58 -2.82 -15.84 3.75
CA THR A 58 -3.96 -16.64 4.20
C THR A 58 -4.96 -15.81 4.98
N ARG A 59 -6.21 -16.24 5.04
CA ARG A 59 -7.22 -15.57 5.88
C ARG A 59 -6.82 -15.57 7.35
N ASP A 60 -6.29 -16.70 7.83
CA ASP A 60 -5.82 -16.84 9.20
C ASP A 60 -4.67 -15.89 9.51
N TYR A 61 -3.68 -15.79 8.62
CA TYR A 61 -2.56 -14.85 8.79
C TYR A 61 -3.04 -13.39 8.81
N PHE A 62 -3.99 -13.04 7.94
CA PHE A 62 -4.57 -11.70 7.94
C PHE A 62 -5.31 -11.39 9.25
N MET A 63 -6.07 -12.34 9.78
CA MET A 63 -6.80 -12.17 11.05
C MET A 63 -5.88 -12.13 12.27
N SER A 64 -4.82 -12.94 12.29
CA SER A 64 -3.80 -12.88 13.36
C SER A 64 -3.07 -11.54 13.32
N HIS A 65 -2.62 -11.12 12.13
CA HIS A 65 -1.92 -9.85 11.95
C HIS A 65 -2.79 -8.64 12.34
N SER A 66 -4.08 -8.68 12.00
CA SER A 66 -5.03 -7.64 12.39
C SER A 66 -5.17 -7.55 13.91
N ARG A 67 -5.25 -8.68 14.61
CA ARG A 67 -5.28 -8.71 16.08
C ARG A 67 -3.97 -8.19 16.69
N ASP A 68 -2.83 -8.67 16.18
CA ASP A 68 -1.50 -8.33 16.70
C ASP A 68 -1.13 -6.86 16.45
N SER A 69 -1.76 -6.21 15.47
CA SER A 69 -1.57 -4.77 15.20
C SER A 69 -1.98 -3.88 16.38
N GLY A 70 -2.91 -4.35 17.24
CA GLY A 70 -3.48 -3.56 18.33
C GLY A 70 -4.34 -2.37 17.89
N LEU A 71 -4.66 -2.26 16.59
CA LEU A 71 -5.42 -1.14 16.02
C LEU A 71 -6.94 -1.33 16.06
N PHE A 72 -7.41 -2.55 16.36
CA PHE A 72 -8.82 -2.93 16.28
C PHE A 72 -9.30 -3.53 17.60
N ASP A 73 -10.51 -3.14 18.02
CA ASP A 73 -11.20 -3.80 19.12
C ASP A 73 -11.86 -5.12 18.67
N ASP A 74 -12.34 -5.90 19.62
CA ASP A 74 -12.94 -7.22 19.34
C ASP A 74 -14.21 -7.14 18.47
N ASN A 75 -14.98 -6.05 18.54
CA ASN A 75 -16.17 -5.89 17.70
C ASN A 75 -15.78 -5.67 16.24
N ILE A 76 -14.74 -4.87 16.00
CA ILE A 76 -14.20 -4.62 14.65
C ILE A 76 -13.56 -5.88 14.11
N LEU A 77 -12.80 -6.63 14.93
CA LEU A 77 -12.18 -7.89 14.52
C LEU A 77 -13.23 -8.95 14.12
N GLU A 78 -14.33 -9.06 14.88
CA GLU A 78 -15.43 -9.97 14.55
C GLU A 78 -16.16 -9.55 13.26
N PHE A 79 -16.30 -8.24 13.01
CA PHE A 79 -16.85 -7.74 11.76
C PHE A 79 -15.92 -8.01 10.57
N GLN A 80 -14.62 -7.75 10.73
CA GLN A 80 -13.59 -7.99 9.72
C GLN A 80 -13.53 -9.49 9.34
N LYS A 81 -13.62 -10.38 10.34
CA LYS A 81 -13.71 -11.84 10.11
C LYS A 81 -14.90 -12.20 9.21
N LYS A 82 -16.09 -11.67 9.49
CA LYS A 82 -17.29 -11.90 8.67
C LYS A 82 -17.11 -11.40 7.23
N ILE A 83 -16.43 -10.27 7.02
CA ILE A 83 -16.11 -9.78 5.67
C ILE A 83 -15.19 -10.78 4.96
N VAL A 84 -14.11 -11.21 5.61
CA VAL A 84 -13.14 -12.15 5.03
C VAL A 84 -13.80 -13.46 4.61
N GLU A 85 -14.69 -14.00 5.44
CA GLU A 85 -15.42 -15.25 5.17
C GLU A 85 -16.47 -15.12 4.05
N ARG A 86 -17.07 -13.93 3.87
CA ARG A 86 -18.23 -13.73 2.97
C ARG A 86 -17.95 -12.90 1.73
N SER A 87 -16.77 -12.30 1.61
CA SER A 87 -16.38 -11.43 0.48
C SER A 87 -16.17 -12.15 -0.85
N GLY A 88 -16.11 -13.49 -0.85
CA GLY A 88 -15.74 -14.27 -2.03
C GLY A 88 -14.24 -14.22 -2.37
N ILE A 89 -13.41 -13.57 -1.53
CA ILE A 89 -11.96 -13.63 -1.63
C ILE A 89 -11.52 -15.05 -1.26
N GLY A 90 -10.67 -15.68 -2.08
CA GLY A 90 -10.17 -17.03 -1.85
C GLY A 90 -9.38 -17.16 -0.54
N GLU A 91 -9.00 -18.39 -0.17
CA GLU A 91 -8.18 -18.64 1.04
C GLU A 91 -6.82 -17.92 1.03
N HIS A 92 -6.46 -17.41 -0.13
CA HIS A 92 -5.11 -17.18 -0.57
C HIS A 92 -5.23 -15.98 -1.50
N SER A 93 -4.82 -14.81 -1.01
CA SER A 93 -5.00 -13.54 -1.71
C SER A 93 -3.85 -12.60 -1.47
N TYR A 94 -3.76 -11.56 -2.30
CA TYR A 94 -2.75 -10.53 -2.18
C TYR A 94 -3.08 -9.54 -1.05
N PHE A 95 -2.07 -9.14 -0.28
CA PHE A 95 -2.17 -7.99 0.62
C PHE A 95 -0.85 -7.20 0.63
N PRO A 96 -0.87 -5.85 0.68
CA PRO A 96 0.36 -5.04 0.62
C PRO A 96 1.30 -5.30 1.81
N GLY A 97 2.58 -5.54 1.49
CA GLY A 97 3.59 -5.88 2.49
C GLY A 97 3.82 -4.79 3.55
N ASP A 98 3.70 -3.51 3.17
CA ASP A 98 3.88 -2.40 4.10
C ASP A 98 2.77 -2.28 5.15
N ILE A 99 1.57 -2.81 4.85
CA ILE A 99 0.49 -2.91 5.85
C ILE A 99 0.75 -4.10 6.79
N LEU A 100 1.38 -5.17 6.29
CA LEU A 100 1.79 -6.34 7.08
C LEU A 100 3.07 -6.12 7.89
N ALA A 101 3.74 -4.97 7.74
CA ALA A 101 4.89 -4.64 8.57
C ALA A 101 4.47 -4.43 10.04
N SER A 102 5.40 -4.67 10.96
CA SER A 102 5.23 -4.38 12.39
C SER A 102 6.35 -3.46 12.86
N PRO A 103 6.09 -2.16 13.14
CA PRO A 103 4.80 -1.47 12.96
C PRO A 103 4.45 -1.24 11.47
N PRO A 104 3.15 -1.08 11.13
CA PRO A 104 2.73 -0.81 9.75
C PRO A 104 3.34 0.47 9.17
N ARG A 105 3.74 0.44 7.89
CA ARG A 105 4.33 1.57 7.17
C ARG A 105 3.31 2.21 6.22
N LEU A 106 2.45 3.05 6.77
CA LEU A 106 1.33 3.66 6.03
C LEU A 106 1.71 5.02 5.43
N THR A 107 2.81 5.07 4.65
CA THR A 107 3.28 6.31 4.02
C THR A 107 2.91 6.36 2.55
N MET A 108 2.82 7.57 1.98
CA MET A 108 2.59 7.74 0.54
C MET A 108 3.75 7.25 -0.31
N LYS A 109 4.97 7.20 0.26
CA LYS A 109 6.12 6.61 -0.42
C LYS A 109 5.87 5.13 -0.68
N GLU A 110 5.49 4.37 0.35
CA GLU A 110 5.22 2.94 0.21
C GLU A 110 3.96 2.69 -0.62
N ALA A 111 2.89 3.49 -0.43
CA ALA A 111 1.68 3.39 -1.25
C ALA A 111 1.95 3.63 -2.75
N ARG A 112 2.82 4.59 -3.10
CA ARG A 112 3.23 4.82 -4.50
C ARG A 112 4.07 3.67 -5.04
N ALA A 113 5.03 3.19 -4.27
CA ALA A 113 5.87 2.06 -4.68
C ALA A 113 5.02 0.82 -5.00
N GLU A 114 4.01 0.56 -4.15
CA GLU A 114 3.02 -0.50 -4.35
C GLU A 114 2.18 -0.28 -5.61
N ALA A 115 1.61 0.92 -5.78
CA ALA A 115 0.79 1.27 -6.94
C ALA A 115 1.59 1.15 -8.25
N GLU A 116 2.82 1.65 -8.29
CA GLU A 116 3.72 1.54 -9.44
C GLU A 116 4.02 0.07 -9.76
N MET A 117 4.32 -0.75 -8.76
CA MET A 117 4.58 -2.17 -8.94
C MET A 117 3.38 -2.89 -9.57
N VAL A 118 2.17 -2.65 -9.06
CA VAL A 118 0.95 -3.28 -9.58
C VAL A 118 0.60 -2.78 -10.98
N MET A 119 0.57 -1.46 -11.18
CA MET A 119 0.18 -0.85 -12.46
C MET A 119 1.16 -1.19 -13.56
N PHE A 120 2.46 -1.00 -13.31
CA PHE A 120 3.46 -1.28 -14.34
C PHE A 120 3.64 -2.77 -14.58
N GLY A 121 3.50 -3.63 -13.56
CA GLY A 121 3.48 -5.08 -13.77
C GLY A 121 2.35 -5.52 -14.70
N ALA A 122 1.14 -4.95 -14.53
CA ALA A 122 0.01 -5.21 -15.42
C ALA A 122 0.23 -4.66 -16.83
N LEU A 123 0.83 -3.46 -16.95
CA LEU A 123 1.16 -2.87 -18.25
C LEU A 123 2.23 -3.68 -19.00
N ASP A 124 3.25 -4.15 -18.31
CA ASP A 124 4.30 -4.98 -18.90
C ASP A 124 3.69 -6.25 -19.51
N GLU A 125 2.81 -6.95 -18.77
CA GLU A 125 2.08 -8.14 -19.26
C GLU A 125 1.12 -7.79 -20.41
N LEU A 126 0.42 -6.66 -20.34
CA LEU A 126 -0.48 -6.19 -21.38
C LEU A 126 0.27 -5.93 -22.70
N PHE A 127 1.40 -5.22 -22.64
CA PHE A 127 2.19 -4.88 -23.83
C PHE A 127 2.87 -6.11 -24.44
N GLU A 128 3.31 -7.05 -23.60
CA GLU A 128 3.86 -8.33 -24.05
C GLU A 128 2.83 -9.12 -24.86
N LYS A 129 1.58 -9.21 -24.37
CA LYS A 129 0.51 -9.99 -25.02
C LYS A 129 -0.09 -9.28 -26.24
N SER A 130 -0.34 -7.98 -26.14
CA SER A 130 -1.03 -7.23 -27.19
C SER A 130 -0.12 -6.79 -28.33
N ARG A 131 1.20 -6.68 -28.08
CA ARG A 131 2.19 -6.09 -28.99
C ARG A 131 1.89 -4.66 -29.44
N VAL A 132 0.94 -3.99 -28.78
CA VAL A 132 0.67 -2.56 -28.98
C VAL A 132 1.85 -1.78 -28.44
N ARG A 133 2.36 -0.81 -29.19
CA ARG A 133 3.44 0.04 -28.67
C ARG A 133 2.82 1.07 -27.71
N PRO A 134 3.46 1.36 -26.56
CA PRO A 134 2.95 2.38 -25.65
C PRO A 134 2.69 3.74 -26.31
N LYS A 135 3.50 4.10 -27.31
CA LYS A 135 3.35 5.35 -28.08
C LYS A 135 2.09 5.41 -28.96
N ASP A 136 1.47 4.26 -29.24
CA ASP A 136 0.25 4.18 -30.05
C ASP A 136 -1.02 4.36 -29.18
N ILE A 137 -0.89 4.40 -27.85
CA ILE A 137 -1.98 4.69 -26.93
C ILE A 137 -2.26 6.20 -26.95
N ARG A 138 -3.51 6.57 -27.27
CA ARG A 138 -3.95 7.97 -27.35
C ARG A 138 -4.77 8.46 -26.17
N ILE A 139 -5.32 7.53 -25.38
CA ILE A 139 -6.18 7.83 -24.24
C ILE A 139 -5.71 6.96 -23.08
N LEU A 140 -5.45 7.61 -21.94
CA LEU A 140 -5.24 6.96 -20.64
C LEU A 140 -6.40 7.42 -19.76
N VAL A 141 -7.12 6.46 -19.18
CA VAL A 141 -8.24 6.68 -18.26
C VAL A 141 -7.81 6.29 -16.87
#